data_AF-A0A6N2BIB2-F1
#
_entry.id   AF-A0A6N2BIB2-F1
#
_cell.length_a   1.000
_cell.length_b   1.000
_cell.length_c   1.000
_cell.angle_alpha   90.00
_cell.angle_beta   90.00
_cell.angle_gamma   90.00
#
_symmetry.space_group_name_H-M   'P 1'
#
loop_
_entity.id
_entity.type
_entity.pdbx_description
1 polymer ?
#
loop_
_entity_poly.entity_id
_entity_poly.type
_entity_poly.pdbx_seq_one_letter_code
_entity_poly.pdbx_strand_id
1 'polypeptide(L)'
;MSPFSLDFLSTKRSNVQSFVQSVTPVITSKPLLPKSNMDDQNSMWNSNGDKYFTLRDLWDCYEEWSAYGVGAPIYLKDDNESVIQYYAPYLSAIQIYTVKSASSLIRYE
;
A
#
# COMPACT_ATOMS: atom_id res chain seq x y z
N MET A 1 -1.04 17.39 6.67
CA MET A 1 -1.23 17.21 5.21
C MET A 1 -2.00 15.93 5.01
N SER A 2 -3.09 15.99 4.26
CA SER A 2 -3.92 14.82 3.95
C SER A 2 -3.09 13.80 3.17
N PRO A 3 -3.08 12.50 3.54
CA PRO A 3 -2.44 11.45 2.75
C PRO A 3 -3.06 11.30 1.35
N PHE A 4 -4.21 11.95 1.09
CA PHE A 4 -4.89 11.98 -0.19
C PHE A 4 -4.37 13.06 -1.16
N SER A 5 -3.41 13.90 -0.75
CA SER A 5 -2.75 14.85 -1.64
C SER A 5 -1.45 14.26 -2.20
N LEU A 6 -1.54 13.15 -2.93
CA LEU A 6 -0.51 12.77 -3.89
C LEU A 6 -0.73 13.60 -5.16
N ASP A 7 0.34 14.19 -5.69
CA ASP A 7 0.32 15.15 -6.79
C ASP A 7 -0.61 14.75 -7.95
N PHE A 8 -1.78 15.39 -8.01
CA PHE A 8 -2.76 15.27 -9.11
C PHE A 8 -2.29 15.95 -10.41
N LEU A 9 -1.06 16.47 -10.45
CA LEU A 9 -0.56 17.26 -11.56
C LEU A 9 0.28 16.39 -12.52
N SER A 10 -0.25 16.28 -13.74
CA SER A 10 0.55 16.24 -15.00
C SER A 10 0.73 14.91 -15.75
N THR A 11 -0.21 13.98 -15.72
CA THR A 11 -0.39 13.05 -16.86
C THR A 11 -1.86 12.70 -17.01
N LYS A 12 -2.44 12.81 -18.22
CA LYS A 12 -3.80 12.30 -18.49
C LYS A 12 -3.86 10.84 -18.06
N ARG A 13 -4.54 10.57 -16.96
CA ARG A 13 -4.62 9.25 -16.35
C ARG A 13 -5.82 8.50 -16.94
N SER A 14 -5.68 7.21 -17.21
CA SER A 14 -6.82 6.39 -17.62
C SER A 14 -7.79 6.17 -16.45
N ASN A 15 -9.06 5.92 -16.73
CA ASN A 15 -10.07 5.65 -15.70
C ASN A 15 -9.66 4.46 -14.81
N VAL A 16 -9.04 3.42 -15.39
CA VAL A 16 -8.54 2.26 -14.65
C VAL A 16 -7.42 2.67 -13.69
N GLN A 17 -6.44 3.46 -14.14
CA GLN A 17 -5.36 3.90 -13.28
C GLN A 17 -5.87 4.82 -12.16
N SER A 18 -6.87 5.64 -12.44
CA SER A 18 -7.54 6.48 -11.44
C SER A 18 -8.23 5.64 -10.36
N PHE A 19 -8.97 4.61 -10.78
CA PHE A 19 -9.56 3.63 -9.88
C PHE A 19 -8.49 2.93 -9.03
N VAL A 20 -7.48 2.34 -9.65
CA VAL A 20 -6.42 1.59 -8.95
C VAL A 20 -5.77 2.43 -7.87
N GLN A 21 -5.46 3.70 -8.16
CA GLN A 21 -4.88 4.57 -7.15
C GLN A 21 -5.85 4.94 -6.03
N SER A 22 -7.12 5.15 -6.35
CA SER A 22 -8.15 5.46 -5.35
C SER A 22 -8.34 4.30 -4.36
N VAL A 23 -8.11 3.05 -4.80
CA VAL A 23 -8.21 1.84 -3.95
C VAL A 23 -6.85 1.32 -3.47
N THR A 24 -5.75 2.05 -3.68
CA THR A 24 -4.42 1.63 -3.23
C THR A 24 -4.19 2.12 -1.80
N PRO A 25 -4.06 1.21 -0.81
CA PRO A 25 -3.84 1.59 0.58
C PRO A 25 -2.44 2.19 0.77
N VAL A 26 -2.38 3.30 1.50
CA VAL A 26 -1.13 3.96 1.89
C VAL A 26 -0.93 3.76 3.38
N ILE A 27 0.03 2.91 3.74
CA ILE A 27 0.31 2.54 5.13
C ILE A 27 1.63 3.15 5.61
N THR A 28 1.64 3.65 6.85
CA THR A 28 2.86 4.15 7.48
C THR A 28 3.65 2.98 8.03
N SER A 29 4.92 2.87 7.63
CA SER A 29 5.82 1.86 8.16
C SER A 29 6.44 2.29 9.50
N LYS A 30 6.57 1.34 10.42
CA LYS A 30 7.10 1.52 11.77
C LYS A 30 8.57 1.06 11.80
N PRO A 31 9.48 1.75 12.51
CA PRO A 31 10.86 1.32 12.63
C PRO A 31 10.95 0.06 13.51
N LEU A 32 11.73 -0.94 13.08
CA LEU A 32 12.16 -2.03 13.96
C LEU A 32 13.24 -1.51 14.90
N LEU A 33 12.91 -1.34 16.16
CA LEU A 33 13.89 -1.01 17.19
C LEU A 33 14.77 -2.25 17.48
N PRO A 34 16.07 -2.07 17.72
CA PRO A 34 16.93 -3.16 18.16
C PRO A 34 16.37 -3.75 19.45
N LYS A 35 16.01 -5.04 19.43
CA LYS A 35 15.58 -5.74 20.65
C LYS A 35 16.75 -5.77 21.62
N SER A 36 16.70 -4.94 22.66
CA SER A 36 17.56 -5.13 23.83
C SER A 36 16.92 -6.20 24.70
N ASN A 37 17.62 -7.34 24.81
CA ASN A 37 17.41 -8.39 25.80
C ASN A 37 16.09 -9.18 25.69
N MET A 38 16.11 -10.27 24.93
CA MET A 38 15.51 -11.54 25.32
C MET A 38 16.02 -12.63 24.37
N ASP A 39 16.65 -13.65 24.96
CA ASP A 39 16.99 -14.92 24.32
C ASP A 39 15.80 -15.46 23.52
N ASP A 40 15.95 -15.58 22.19
CA ASP A 40 15.58 -16.78 21.42
C ASP A 40 15.62 -16.54 19.89
N GLN A 41 16.51 -17.29 19.24
CA GLN A 41 16.36 -17.98 17.95
C GLN A 41 15.76 -17.23 16.74
N ASN A 42 16.17 -16.00 16.43
CA ASN A 42 16.13 -15.52 15.04
C ASN A 42 17.19 -14.44 14.74
N SER A 43 18.46 -14.83 14.67
CA SER A 43 19.59 -13.93 14.36
C SER A 43 19.60 -13.37 12.93
N MET A 44 18.56 -13.64 12.13
CA MET A 44 18.46 -13.16 10.75
C MET A 44 17.98 -11.70 10.65
N TRP A 45 17.55 -11.10 11.76
CA TRP A 45 16.97 -9.76 11.82
C TRP A 45 17.97 -8.82 12.51
N ASN A 46 19.11 -8.60 11.85
CA ASN A 46 20.01 -7.51 12.22
C ASN A 46 19.26 -6.21 11.96
N SER A 47 18.64 -5.67 13.00
CA SER A 47 17.64 -4.59 13.02
C SER A 47 18.25 -3.21 12.79
N ASN A 48 19.14 -3.11 11.80
CA ASN A 48 19.81 -1.87 11.42
C ASN A 48 18.91 -1.05 10.49
N GLY A 49 17.77 -0.58 11.01
CA GLY A 49 16.89 0.37 10.31
C GLY A 49 15.79 -0.27 9.44
N ASP A 50 15.57 -1.57 9.55
CA ASP A 50 14.45 -2.23 8.89
C ASP A 50 13.11 -1.64 9.36
N LYS A 51 12.13 -1.60 8.46
CA LYS A 51 10.78 -1.13 8.77
C LYS A 51 9.77 -2.25 8.58
N TYR A 52 8.71 -2.21 9.36
CA TYR A 52 7.61 -3.17 9.27
C TYR A 52 6.27 -2.46 9.24
N PHE A 53 5.27 -3.18 8.77
CA PHE A 53 3.86 -2.85 8.93
C PHE A 53 3.14 -4.12 9.38
N THR A 54 1.98 -3.98 10.01
CA THR A 54 1.15 -5.12 10.37
C THR A 54 0.07 -5.34 9.31
N LEU A 55 -0.39 -6.58 9.15
CA LEU A 55 -1.53 -6.87 8.27
C LEU A 55 -2.80 -6.11 8.68
N ARG A 56 -2.94 -5.80 9.98
CA ARG A 56 -4.01 -4.95 10.49
C ARG A 56 -3.94 -3.55 9.91
N ASP A 57 -2.74 -2.94 9.85
CA ASP A 57 -2.56 -1.60 9.26
C ASP A 57 -3.06 -1.56 7.79
N LEU A 58 -3.00 -2.67 7.06
CA LEU A 58 -3.55 -2.81 5.71
C LEU A 58 -5.08 -3.02 5.71
N TRP A 59 -5.57 -3.88 6.61
CA TRP A 59 -6.99 -4.21 6.72
C TRP A 59 -7.83 -3.00 7.10
N ASP A 60 -7.32 -2.17 8.01
CA ASP A 60 -7.99 -0.97 8.50
C ASP A 60 -8.28 0.04 7.36
N CYS A 61 -7.46 0.07 6.29
CA CYS A 61 -7.74 0.91 5.12
C CYS A 61 -9.02 0.50 4.37
N TYR A 62 -9.34 -0.79 4.35
CA TYR A 62 -10.52 -1.30 3.64
C TYR A 62 -11.78 -1.29 4.50
N GLU A 63 -11.69 -1.09 5.82
CA GLU A 63 -12.85 -0.99 6.69
C GLU A 63 -13.75 0.18 6.26
N GLU A 64 -13.18 1.38 6.14
CA GLU A 64 -13.93 2.58 5.73
C GLU A 64 -14.40 2.47 4.27
N TRP A 65 -13.51 2.05 3.36
CA TRP A 65 -13.84 1.97 1.93
C TRP A 65 -14.92 0.92 1.63
N SER A 66 -14.98 -0.17 2.40
CA SER A 66 -16.02 -1.19 2.21
C SER A 66 -17.39 -0.74 2.73
N ALA A 67 -17.43 0.14 3.74
CA ALA A 67 -18.67 0.67 4.31
C ALA A 67 -19.22 1.87 3.52
N TYR A 68 -18.36 2.81 3.16
CA TYR A 68 -18.77 4.09 2.57
C TYR A 68 -18.41 4.23 1.09
N GLY A 69 -17.58 3.34 0.57
CA GLY A 69 -17.02 3.46 -0.76
C GLY A 69 -15.85 4.46 -0.83
N VAL A 70 -15.19 4.47 -1.99
CA VAL A 70 -14.15 5.42 -2.35
C VAL A 70 -14.46 6.05 -3.70
N GLY A 71 -14.30 7.36 -3.78
CA GLY A 71 -14.50 8.11 -5.02
C GLY A 71 -13.27 8.02 -5.92
N ALA A 72 -13.47 7.59 -7.16
CA ALA A 72 -12.46 7.60 -8.20
C ALA A 72 -12.85 8.63 -9.29
N PRO A 73 -11.98 9.60 -9.63
CA PRO A 73 -12.25 10.51 -10.73
C PRO A 73 -12.13 9.75 -12.06
N ILE A 74 -13.16 9.83 -12.89
CA ILE A 74 -13.18 9.22 -14.22
C ILE A 74 -13.42 10.29 -15.28
N TYR A 75 -12.79 10.11 -16.44
CA TYR A 75 -12.95 10.98 -17.60
C TYR A 75 -13.99 10.40 -18.55
N LEU A 76 -14.95 11.23 -18.94
CA LEU A 76 -15.94 10.90 -19.97
C LEU A 76 -15.31 11.11 -21.35
N LYS A 77 -15.70 10.26 -22.31
CA LYS A 77 -15.08 10.24 -23.65
C LYS A 77 -15.28 11.53 -24.43
N ASP A 78 -16.40 12.22 -24.19
CA ASP A 78 -16.91 13.21 -25.13
C ASP A 78 -16.75 14.66 -24.66
N ASP A 79 -16.71 14.95 -23.35
CA ASP A 79 -16.79 16.34 -22.87
C ASP A 79 -15.56 16.88 -22.12
N ASN A 80 -14.46 16.12 -22.04
CA ASN A 80 -13.29 16.50 -21.21
C ASN A 80 -13.67 16.82 -19.74
N GLU A 81 -14.87 16.39 -19.35
CA GLU A 81 -15.44 16.49 -18.02
C GLU A 81 -14.99 15.27 -17.20
N SER A 82 -14.71 15.55 -15.93
CA SER A 82 -14.41 14.52 -14.94
C SER A 82 -15.58 14.40 -13.97
N VAL A 83 -16.04 13.17 -13.73
CA VAL A 83 -17.01 12.87 -12.68
C VAL A 83 -16.37 11.99 -11.62
N ILE A 84 -16.89 12.06 -10.39
CA ILE A 84 -16.46 11.16 -9.32
C ILE A 84 -17.39 9.95 -9.31
N GLN A 85 -16.84 8.76 -9.52
CA GLN A 85 -17.57 7.49 -9.38
C GLN A 85 -17.17 6.79 -8.08
N TYR A 86 -18.15 6.47 -7.26
CA TYR A 86 -17.93 5.78 -5.99
C TYR A 86 -17.96 4.26 -6.19
N TYR A 87 -16.95 3.57 -5.64
CA TYR A 87 -16.84 2.11 -5.64
C TYR A 87 -16.62 1.61 -4.21
N ALA A 88 -17.19 0.46 -3.86
CA ALA A 88 -16.95 -0.19 -2.56
C ALA A 88 -15.98 -1.38 -2.73
N PRO A 89 -14.67 -1.19 -2.50
CA PRO A 89 -13.71 -2.29 -2.56
C PRO A 89 -13.82 -3.19 -1.32
N TYR A 90 -13.97 -4.50 -1.53
CA TYR A 90 -13.97 -5.51 -0.47
C TYR A 90 -12.66 -6.29 -0.49
N LEU A 91 -12.04 -6.45 0.68
CA LEU A 91 -10.82 -7.25 0.83
C LEU A 91 -11.19 -8.69 1.19
N SER A 92 -10.91 -9.64 0.29
CA SER A 92 -11.16 -11.07 0.51
C SER A 92 -9.90 -11.87 0.78
N ALA A 93 -8.77 -11.47 0.21
CA ALA A 93 -7.47 -12.13 0.38
C ALA A 93 -6.32 -11.14 0.18
N ILE A 94 -5.16 -11.45 0.77
CA ILE A 94 -3.92 -10.67 0.64
C ILE A 94 -2.81 -11.59 0.14
N GLN A 95 -2.09 -11.14 -0.89
CA GLN A 95 -0.88 -11.79 -1.37
C GLN A 95 0.31 -10.84 -1.23
N ILE A 96 1.39 -11.32 -0.60
CA ILE A 96 2.60 -10.54 -0.35
C ILE A 96 3.72 -11.07 -1.25
N TYR A 97 4.32 -10.15 -2.01
CA TYR A 97 5.51 -10.43 -2.82
C TYR A 97 6.71 -9.73 -2.18
N THR A 98 7.82 -10.46 -2.04
CA THR A 98 9.08 -9.91 -1.53
C THR A 98 10.17 -10.14 -2.56
N VAL A 99 10.97 -9.12 -2.85
CA VAL A 99 12.16 -9.29 -3.71
C VAL A 99 13.24 -9.96 -2.86
N LYS A 100 13.73 -11.14 -3.29
CA LYS A 100 14.94 -11.71 -2.71
C LYS A 100 16.14 -10.87 -3.14
N SER A 101 16.91 -10.35 -2.18
CA SER A 101 18.18 -9.70 -2.49
C SER A 101 19.15 -10.70 -3.15
N ALA A 102 19.87 -10.29 -4.20
CA ALA A 102 20.86 -11.12 -4.89
C ALA A 102 21.96 -11.65 -3.94
N SER A 103 22.24 -10.96 -2.83
CA SER A 103 23.16 -11.40 -1.79
C SER A 103 22.68 -12.64 -1.00
N SER A 104 21.41 -13.02 -1.11
CA SER A 104 20.87 -14.27 -0.54
C SER A 104 21.11 -15.49 -1.43
N LEU A 105 21.46 -15.32 -2.70
CA LEU A 105 21.77 -16.41 -3.63
C LEU A 105 23.25 -16.84 -3.56
N ILE A 106 24.16 -15.92 -3.24
CA ILE A 106 25.61 -16.20 -3.14
C ILE A 106 25.96 -17.00 -1.88
N ARG A 107 25.06 -17.07 -0.88
CA ARG A 107 25.31 -17.77 0.39
C ARG A 107 25.01 -19.27 0.35
N TYR A 108 24.55 -19.81 -0.79
CA TYR A 108 24.23 -21.23 -0.96
C TYR A 108 25.15 -21.96 -1.96
N GLU A 109 26.31 -21.38 -2.31
CA GLU A 109 27.39 -22.11 -3.00
C GLU A 109 28.58 -22.35 -2.07
#